data_AF-A0A9E0NEE9-F1
#
_entry.id   AF-A0A9E0NEE9-F1
#
_cell.length_a   1.000
_cell.length_b   1.000
_cell.length_c   1.000
_cell.angle_alpha   90.00
_cell.angle_beta   90.00
_cell.angle_gamma   90.00
#
_symmetry.space_group_name_H-M   'P 1'
#
loop_
_entity.id
_entity.type
_entity.pdbx_description
1 polymer ?
#
loop_
_entity_poly.entity_id
_entity_poly.type
_entity_poly.pdbx_seq_one_letter_code
_entity_poly.pdbx_strand_id
1 'polypeptide(L)'
;MSRHADAQVIVATCTNLAEAAAVRSLLGAHDIHVVISGEQHQHAFGGLLGTAVSLDVRVAAGAAERATELIAELRRGGGGEDDDALTAEALALAPPELAPADADASADLDPTAAAGQLRRRRTVAALVACTITFGTGHAAAGAWLRFMLLAGLEALGLRYLAGGAVGLGASLVVGAVALDIVGSQLELGGQARRARTLPRAQVRKRTPDGRPAPRQ
;
A
#
# COMPACT_ATOMS: atom_id res chain seq x y z
N MET A 1 36.17 -16.93 -4.17
CA MET A 1 35.43 -16.02 -3.26
C MET A 1 33.96 -16.36 -3.35
N SER A 2 33.54 -17.36 -2.58
CA SER A 2 32.14 -17.77 -2.51
C SER A 2 31.41 -16.71 -1.70
N ARG A 3 30.55 -15.92 -2.34
CA ARG A 3 29.59 -15.07 -1.64
C ARG A 3 28.63 -16.01 -0.92
N HIS A 4 28.92 -16.35 0.33
CA HIS A 4 27.87 -16.85 1.19
C HIS A 4 26.79 -15.78 1.18
N ALA A 5 25.61 -16.13 0.68
CA ALA A 5 24.44 -15.30 0.82
C ALA A 5 24.18 -15.23 2.32
N ASP A 6 24.74 -14.21 2.98
CA ASP A 6 24.53 -14.00 4.40
C ASP A 6 23.04 -13.94 4.64
N ALA A 7 22.56 -14.81 5.51
CA ALA A 7 21.14 -14.91 5.82
C ALA A 7 20.67 -13.52 6.29
N GLN A 8 19.73 -12.94 5.54
CA GLN A 8 19.11 -11.68 5.91
C GLN A 8 18.00 -11.94 6.93
N VAL A 9 17.96 -11.12 7.97
CA VAL A 9 16.94 -11.17 9.02
C VAL A 9 16.24 -9.82 9.13
N ILE A 10 14.95 -9.86 9.44
CA ILE A 10 14.15 -8.65 9.68
C ILE A 10 14.45 -8.19 11.12
N VAL A 11 14.84 -6.93 11.27
CA VAL A 11 15.19 -6.33 12.58
C VAL A 11 14.17 -5.30 13.05
N ALA A 12 13.45 -4.66 12.12
CA ALA A 12 12.43 -3.68 12.44
C ALA A 12 11.43 -3.53 11.28
N THR A 13 10.29 -2.92 11.58
CA THR A 13 9.34 -2.41 10.59
C THR A 13 9.20 -0.91 10.81
N CYS A 14 9.31 -0.13 9.74
CA CYS A 14 9.11 1.32 9.73
C CYS A 14 7.63 1.65 9.43
N THR A 15 7.17 2.76 9.99
CA THR A 15 5.79 3.25 9.85
C THR A 15 5.58 4.10 8.59
N ASN A 16 6.64 4.78 8.13
CA ASN A 16 6.59 5.67 6.97
C ASN A 16 7.98 5.76 6.27
N LEU A 17 8.02 6.40 5.09
CA LEU A 17 9.27 6.60 4.32
C LEU A 17 10.31 7.46 5.04
N ALA A 18 9.87 8.40 5.88
CA ALA A 18 10.78 9.27 6.62
C ALA A 18 11.58 8.48 7.66
N GLU A 19 10.90 7.63 8.44
CA GLU A 19 11.54 6.70 9.37
C GLU A 19 12.47 5.73 8.63
N ALA A 20 12.04 5.17 7.50
CA ALA A 20 12.88 4.29 6.68
C ALA A 20 14.17 4.98 6.19
N ALA A 21 14.06 6.24 5.74
CA ALA A 21 15.22 7.03 5.31
C ALA A 21 16.17 7.33 6.48
N ALA A 22 15.63 7.67 7.66
CA ALA A 22 16.42 7.90 8.87
C ALA A 22 17.16 6.63 9.31
N VAL A 23 16.47 5.49 9.36
CA VAL A 23 17.07 4.19 9.68
C VAL A 23 18.16 3.82 8.68
N ARG A 24 17.93 4.04 7.37
CA ARG A 24 18.95 3.80 6.33
C ARG A 24 20.19 4.66 6.55
N SER A 25 20.00 5.96 6.80
CA SER A 25 21.11 6.88 7.03
C SER A 25 21.92 6.47 8.27
N LEU A 26 21.22 6.12 9.36
CA LEU A 26 21.85 5.70 10.62
C LEU A 26 22.67 4.42 10.44
N LEU A 27 22.07 3.37 9.85
CA LEU A 27 22.77 2.10 9.66
C LEU A 27 23.92 2.23 8.66
N GLY A 28 23.76 3.06 7.62
CA GLY A 28 24.82 3.39 6.67
C GLY A 28 26.02 4.07 7.34
N ALA A 29 25.79 4.95 8.32
CA ALA A 29 26.87 5.60 9.08
C ALA A 29 27.67 4.63 9.97
N HIS A 30 27.14 3.44 10.25
CA HIS A 30 27.79 2.38 11.01
C HIS A 30 28.29 1.23 10.12
N ASP A 31 28.39 1.44 8.80
CA ASP A 31 28.80 0.43 7.82
C ASP A 31 27.91 -0.83 7.81
N ILE A 32 26.64 -0.70 8.22
CA ILE A 32 25.67 -1.79 8.19
C ILE A 32 24.84 -1.69 6.91
N HIS A 33 25.04 -2.62 6.00
CA HIS A 33 24.24 -2.72 4.78
C HIS A 33 22.80 -3.12 5.11
N VAL A 34 21.83 -2.31 4.67
CA VAL A 34 20.40 -2.49 4.92
C VAL A 34 19.60 -2.62 3.63
N VAL A 35 18.61 -3.50 3.64
CA VAL A 35 17.59 -3.62 2.59
C VAL A 35 16.24 -3.34 3.20
N ILE A 36 15.53 -2.33 2.71
CA ILE A 36 14.18 -1.98 3.18
C ILE A 36 13.18 -2.46 2.14
N SER A 37 12.41 -3.50 2.49
CA SER A 37 11.38 -4.06 1.61
C SER A 37 10.14 -3.17 1.64
N GLY A 38 9.49 -2.96 0.48
CA GLY A 38 8.26 -2.16 0.40
C GLY A 38 8.43 -0.72 -0.10
N GLU A 39 9.65 -0.17 -0.11
CA GLU A 39 9.88 1.22 -0.55
C GLU A 39 9.44 1.48 -1.99
N GLN A 40 9.79 0.58 -2.92
CA GLN A 40 9.38 0.75 -4.32
C GLN A 40 7.85 0.67 -4.49
N HIS A 41 7.17 -0.08 -3.62
CA HIS A 41 5.71 -0.16 -3.66
C HIS A 41 5.10 1.12 -3.09
N GLN A 42 5.64 1.69 -2.02
CA GLN A 42 5.16 2.99 -1.51
C GLN A 42 5.35 4.14 -2.51
N HIS A 43 6.47 4.16 -3.25
CA HIS A 43 6.65 5.14 -4.33
C HIS A 43 5.69 4.92 -5.51
N ALA A 44 5.39 3.66 -5.85
CA ALA A 44 4.51 3.34 -6.97
C ALA A 44 3.02 3.58 -6.66
N PHE A 45 2.59 3.40 -5.40
CA PHE A 45 1.19 3.48 -4.98
C PHE A 45 0.82 4.83 -4.32
N GLY A 46 1.56 5.91 -4.62
CA GLY A 46 1.46 7.22 -3.96
C GLY A 46 0.05 7.61 -3.48
N GLY A 47 -0.08 7.97 -2.20
CA GLY A 47 -1.34 8.35 -1.56
C GLY A 47 -1.86 7.33 -0.53
N LEU A 48 -3.18 7.36 -0.30
CA LEU A 48 -3.91 6.69 0.80
C LEU A 48 -3.65 5.17 0.92
N LEU A 49 -3.24 4.51 -0.16
CA LEU A 49 -2.96 3.07 -0.22
C LEU A 49 -1.51 2.72 0.17
N GLY A 50 -0.59 3.69 0.20
CA GLY A 50 0.81 3.45 0.58
C GLY A 50 0.96 2.98 2.03
N THR A 51 0.08 3.41 2.93
CA THR A 51 0.11 3.10 4.36
C THR A 51 -0.14 1.62 4.68
N ALA A 52 -0.70 0.85 3.75
CA ALA A 52 -0.93 -0.58 3.91
C ALA A 52 0.33 -1.44 3.64
N VAL A 53 1.38 -0.85 3.06
CA VAL A 53 2.62 -1.56 2.73
C VAL A 53 3.58 -1.51 3.92
N SER A 54 3.90 -2.67 4.49
CA SER A 54 4.93 -2.80 5.53
C SER A 54 6.31 -2.44 4.99
N LEU A 55 7.04 -1.58 5.70
CA LEU A 55 8.43 -1.22 5.39
C LEU A 55 9.38 -2.03 6.27
N ASP A 56 9.69 -3.26 5.86
CA ASP A 56 10.51 -4.18 6.65
C ASP A 56 12.00 -3.93 6.43
N VAL A 57 12.72 -3.67 7.53
CA VAL A 57 14.17 -3.44 7.58
C VAL A 57 14.89 -4.76 7.72
N ARG A 58 15.69 -5.12 6.72
CA ARG A 58 16.48 -6.36 6.68
C ARG A 58 17.97 -6.07 6.67
N VAL A 59 18.72 -6.81 7.49
CA VAL A 59 20.18 -6.73 7.58
C VAL A 59 20.78 -8.14 7.61
N ALA A 60 22.10 -8.24 7.40
CA ALA A 60 22.81 -9.51 7.58
C ALA A 60 22.71 -10.00 9.03
N ALA A 61 22.55 -11.31 9.23
CA ALA A 61 22.36 -11.91 10.56
C ALA A 61 23.45 -11.50 11.58
N GLY A 62 24.70 -11.36 11.15
CA GLY A 62 25.81 -10.94 12.03
C GLY A 62 25.73 -9.48 12.51
N ALA A 63 24.95 -8.64 11.83
CA ALA A 63 24.75 -7.23 12.20
C ALA A 63 23.39 -6.97 12.87
N ALA A 64 22.57 -8.02 13.05
CA ALA A 64 21.18 -7.87 13.47
C ALA A 64 21.03 -7.27 14.87
N GLU A 65 21.83 -7.72 15.82
CA GLU A 65 21.79 -7.24 17.22
C GLU A 65 22.18 -5.76 17.29
N ARG A 66 23.29 -5.39 16.64
CA ARG A 66 23.75 -4.00 16.61
C ARG A 66 22.77 -3.07 15.89
N ALA A 67 22.20 -3.52 14.76
CA ALA A 67 21.19 -2.75 14.04
C ALA A 67 19.94 -2.51 14.89
N THR A 68 19.50 -3.53 15.64
CA THR A 68 18.33 -3.43 16.53
C THR A 68 18.57 -2.41 17.64
N GLU A 69 19.76 -2.40 18.25
CA GLU A 69 20.14 -1.45 19.29
C GLU A 69 20.13 0.00 18.77
N LEU A 70 20.75 0.24 17.61
CA LEU A 70 20.79 1.56 16.97
C LEU A 70 19.40 2.09 16.62
N ILE A 71 18.52 1.23 16.07
CA ILE A 71 17.14 1.61 15.76
C ILE A 71 16.36 1.93 17.04
N ALA A 72 16.57 1.16 18.12
CA ALA A 72 15.93 1.43 19.40
C ALA A 72 16.43 2.74 20.03
N GLU A 73 17.71 3.08 19.86
CA GLU A 73 18.27 4.38 20.28
C GLU A 73 17.67 5.54 19.49
N LEU A 74 17.60 5.43 18.16
CA LEU A 74 16.97 6.44 17.29
C LEU A 74 15.53 6.73 17.72
N ARG A 75 14.74 5.69 17.99
CA ARG A 75 13.34 5.83 18.43
C ARG A 75 13.21 6.44 19.82
N ARG A 76 14.15 6.15 20.73
CA ARG A 76 14.20 6.81 22.05
C ARG A 76 14.58 8.28 21.94
N GLY A 77 15.48 8.64 21.02
CA GLY A 77 15.92 10.02 20.81
C GLY A 77 14.96 10.87 19.98
N GLY A 78 14.16 10.26 19.09
CA GLY A 78 13.23 10.94 18.19
C GLY A 78 11.78 11.03 18.67
N GLY A 79 11.41 10.33 19.75
CA GLY A 79 10.03 10.28 20.27
C GLY A 79 9.63 11.44 21.20
N GLY A 80 10.39 12.53 21.23
CA GLY A 80 10.10 13.70 22.06
C GLY A 80 9.24 14.74 21.33
N GLU A 81 7.94 14.70 21.60
CA GLU A 81 6.99 15.84 21.59
C GLU A 81 6.41 16.44 20.29
N ASP A 82 6.90 16.20 19.07
CA ASP A 82 6.40 16.97 17.89
C ASP A 82 5.79 16.16 16.70
N ASP A 83 5.43 14.88 16.88
CA ASP A 83 4.98 14.03 15.75
C ASP A 83 3.53 14.32 15.28
N ASP A 84 2.72 15.01 16.10
CA ASP A 84 1.37 15.44 15.70
C ASP A 84 1.38 16.72 14.83
N ALA A 85 2.45 17.52 14.85
CA ALA A 85 2.54 18.76 14.08
C ALA A 85 2.99 18.53 12.62
N LEU A 86 3.91 17.58 12.41
CA LEU A 86 4.51 17.32 11.08
C LEU A 86 3.55 16.65 10.10
N THR A 87 2.53 15.93 10.58
CA THR A 87 1.54 15.29 9.69
C THR A 87 0.59 16.32 9.05
N ALA A 88 0.28 17.41 9.75
CA ALA A 88 -0.51 18.52 9.22
C ALA A 88 0.29 19.40 8.25
N GLU A 89 1.57 19.63 8.54
CA GLU A 89 2.46 20.45 7.72
C GLU A 89 2.96 19.71 6.47
N ALA A 90 3.20 18.39 6.55
CA ALA A 90 3.53 17.56 5.39
C ALA A 90 2.33 17.37 4.43
N LEU A 91 1.09 17.40 4.94
CA LEU A 91 -0.11 17.51 4.09
C LEU A 91 -0.23 18.90 3.43
N ALA A 92 0.32 19.95 4.06
CA ALA A 92 0.37 21.30 3.51
C ALA A 92 1.54 21.53 2.53
N LEU A 93 2.59 20.70 2.60
CA LEU A 93 3.76 20.69 1.72
C LEU A 93 3.66 19.65 0.59
N ALA A 94 2.51 19.00 0.43
CA ALA A 94 2.20 18.35 -0.84
C ALA A 94 2.50 19.37 -1.95
N PRO A 95 3.35 19.03 -2.95
CA PRO A 95 3.72 19.97 -4.00
C PRO A 95 2.42 20.53 -4.57
N PRO A 96 2.31 21.86 -4.72
CA PRO A 96 1.08 22.47 -5.22
C PRO A 96 0.69 21.68 -6.44
N GLU A 97 -0.49 21.05 -6.36
CA GLU A 97 -1.20 20.46 -7.49
C GLU A 97 -0.88 21.36 -8.67
N LEU A 98 -0.03 20.88 -9.60
CA LEU A 98 0.57 21.67 -10.67
C LEU A 98 -0.51 22.59 -11.19
N ALA A 99 -0.46 23.86 -10.77
CA ALA A 99 -1.42 24.85 -11.20
C ALA A 99 -1.34 24.78 -12.72
N PRO A 100 -2.46 24.53 -13.42
CA PRO A 100 -2.44 24.33 -14.86
C PRO A 100 -1.71 25.53 -15.43
N ALA A 101 -0.50 25.28 -15.94
CA ALA A 101 0.39 26.32 -16.42
C ALA A 101 -0.42 27.23 -17.33
N ASP A 102 -0.41 28.52 -17.02
CA ASP A 102 -1.19 29.56 -17.67
C ASP A 102 -1.04 29.40 -19.19
N ALA A 103 -2.03 28.74 -19.78
CA ALA A 103 -2.23 28.71 -21.21
C ALA A 103 -2.91 30.04 -21.53
N ASP A 104 -2.07 31.08 -21.58
CA ASP A 104 -2.37 32.36 -22.19
C ASP A 104 -2.52 32.13 -23.71
N ALA A 105 -3.61 31.46 -24.05
CA ALA A 105 -4.13 31.30 -25.39
C ALA A 105 -5.59 31.68 -25.29
N SER A 106 -5.86 32.97 -25.44
CA SER A 106 -7.16 33.53 -25.79
C SER A 106 -7.57 33.02 -27.19
N ALA A 107 -7.78 31.71 -27.29
CA ALA A 107 -8.60 31.13 -28.33
C ALA A 107 -10.04 31.43 -27.93
N ASP A 108 -10.78 32.09 -28.83
CA ASP A 108 -12.24 32.12 -28.85
C ASP A 108 -12.75 30.67 -28.83
N LEU A 109 -12.83 30.09 -27.63
CA LEU A 109 -13.34 28.75 -27.43
C LEU A 109 -14.84 28.90 -27.30
N ASP A 110 -15.52 28.49 -28.37
CA ASP A 110 -16.95 28.25 -28.43
C ASP A 110 -17.41 27.61 -27.10
N PRO A 111 -18.26 28.29 -26.29
CA PRO A 111 -18.61 27.85 -24.94
C PRO A 111 -19.26 26.46 -24.91
N THR A 112 -19.76 25.99 -26.05
CA THR A 112 -20.28 24.64 -26.23
C THR A 112 -19.19 23.56 -26.25
N ALA A 113 -18.00 23.86 -26.77
CA ALA A 113 -16.86 22.95 -26.83
C ALA A 113 -16.17 22.78 -25.45
N ALA A 114 -16.08 23.86 -24.68
CA ALA A 114 -15.48 23.85 -23.33
C ALA A 114 -16.29 22.98 -22.34
N ALA A 115 -17.63 23.03 -22.43
CA ALA A 115 -18.52 22.20 -21.61
C ALA A 115 -18.36 20.69 -21.90
N GLY A 116 -18.12 20.33 -23.17
CA GLY A 116 -17.86 18.94 -23.58
C GLY A 116 -16.55 18.39 -23.03
N GLN A 117 -15.49 19.20 -23.01
CA GLN A 117 -14.17 18.80 -22.54
C GLN A 117 -14.13 18.57 -21.02
N LEU A 118 -14.83 19.40 -20.24
CA LEU A 118 -14.98 19.22 -18.79
C LEU A 118 -15.77 17.95 -18.44
N ARG A 119 -16.84 17.65 -19.17
CA ARG A 119 -17.58 16.38 -19.01
C ARG A 119 -16.66 15.19 -19.28
N ARG A 120 -15.91 15.21 -20.40
CA ARG A 120 -14.99 14.13 -20.76
C ARG A 120 -13.90 13.93 -19.70
N ARG A 121 -13.30 15.00 -19.19
CA ARG A 121 -12.29 14.92 -18.12
C ARG A 121 -12.87 14.35 -16.82
N ARG A 122 -14.07 14.75 -16.43
CA ARG A 122 -14.76 14.18 -15.25
C ARG A 122 -15.09 12.71 -15.44
N THR A 123 -15.56 12.30 -16.62
CA THR A 123 -15.84 10.90 -16.92
C THR A 123 -14.57 10.05 -16.93
N VAL A 124 -13.48 10.56 -17.52
CA VAL A 124 -12.17 9.88 -17.50
C VAL A 124 -11.62 9.80 -16.08
N ALA A 125 -11.67 10.89 -15.31
CA ALA A 125 -11.23 10.89 -13.92
C ALA A 125 -12.05 9.90 -13.08
N ALA A 126 -13.38 9.84 -13.26
CA ALA A 126 -14.24 8.88 -12.59
C ALA A 126 -13.93 7.43 -13.00
N LEU A 127 -13.71 7.17 -14.30
CA LEU A 127 -13.27 5.86 -14.78
C LEU A 127 -11.91 5.46 -14.21
N VAL A 128 -10.95 6.39 -14.18
CA VAL A 128 -9.61 6.17 -13.62
C VAL A 128 -9.70 5.91 -12.12
N ALA A 129 -10.47 6.72 -11.37
CA ALA A 129 -10.71 6.49 -9.94
C ALA A 129 -11.33 5.10 -9.72
N CYS A 130 -12.37 4.74 -10.49
CA CYS A 130 -12.96 3.40 -10.46
C CYS A 130 -11.93 2.32 -10.77
N THR A 131 -11.08 2.45 -11.79
CA THR A 131 -10.08 1.42 -12.11
C THR A 131 -8.95 1.31 -11.09
N ILE A 132 -8.62 2.39 -10.37
CA ILE A 132 -7.58 2.40 -9.33
C ILE A 132 -8.12 1.80 -8.03
N THR A 133 -9.40 2.07 -7.70
CA THR A 133 -10.05 1.42 -6.55
C THR A 133 -10.49 -0.01 -6.86
N PHE A 134 -10.77 -0.36 -8.12
CA PHE A 134 -11.21 -1.69 -8.50
C PHE A 134 -10.08 -2.69 -8.72
N GLY A 135 -9.94 -3.60 -7.76
CA GLY A 135 -9.93 -5.01 -8.14
C GLY A 135 -8.58 -5.62 -8.51
N THR A 136 -7.47 -4.89 -8.49
CA THR A 136 -6.15 -5.56 -8.53
C THR A 136 -5.97 -6.47 -7.31
N GLY A 137 -6.43 -6.05 -6.14
CA GLY A 137 -6.39 -6.85 -4.91
C GLY A 137 -7.23 -8.13 -4.98
N HIS A 138 -8.47 -8.06 -5.49
CA HIS A 138 -9.38 -9.20 -5.53
C HIS A 138 -9.14 -10.15 -6.71
N ALA A 139 -8.70 -9.64 -7.86
CA ALA A 139 -8.22 -10.47 -8.96
C ALA A 139 -6.98 -11.27 -8.52
N ALA A 140 -6.06 -10.63 -7.77
CA ALA A 140 -4.88 -11.30 -7.20
C ALA A 140 -5.24 -12.33 -6.11
N ALA A 141 -6.31 -12.10 -5.33
CA ALA A 141 -6.79 -13.03 -4.31
C ALA A 141 -7.61 -14.21 -4.86
N GLY A 142 -7.86 -14.28 -6.18
CA GLY A 142 -8.64 -15.34 -6.82
C GLY A 142 -10.17 -15.21 -6.65
N ALA A 143 -10.66 -14.10 -6.12
CA ALA A 143 -12.09 -13.85 -5.85
C ALA A 143 -12.82 -13.26 -7.09
N TRP A 144 -12.64 -13.86 -8.26
CA TRP A 144 -13.12 -13.35 -9.55
C TRP A 144 -14.64 -13.08 -9.61
N LEU A 145 -15.45 -13.90 -8.93
CA LEU A 145 -16.90 -13.72 -8.92
C LEU A 145 -17.33 -12.43 -8.21
N ARG A 146 -16.71 -12.11 -7.08
CA ARG A 146 -16.99 -10.88 -6.34
C ARG A 146 -16.63 -9.65 -7.15
N PHE A 147 -15.46 -9.69 -7.79
CA PHE A 147 -15.02 -8.64 -8.70
C PHE A 147 -16.05 -8.39 -9.82
N MET A 148 -16.52 -9.44 -10.49
CA MET A 148 -17.52 -9.32 -11.56
C MET A 148 -18.84 -8.75 -11.06
N LEU A 149 -19.28 -9.14 -9.86
CA LEU A 149 -20.55 -8.69 -9.28
C LEU A 149 -20.50 -7.21 -8.90
N LEU A 150 -19.40 -6.77 -8.27
CA LEU A 150 -19.19 -5.36 -7.93
C LEU A 150 -19.05 -4.49 -9.19
N ALA A 151 -18.28 -4.95 -10.18
CA ALA A 151 -18.12 -4.25 -11.46
C ALA A 151 -19.48 -4.10 -12.18
N GLY A 152 -20.32 -5.13 -12.14
CA GLY A 152 -21.68 -5.07 -12.68
C GLY A 152 -22.58 -4.06 -11.94
N LEU A 153 -22.50 -4.02 -10.60
CA LEU A 153 -23.28 -3.09 -9.78
C LEU A 153 -22.89 -1.63 -10.05
N GLU A 154 -21.60 -1.37 -10.23
CA GLU A 154 -21.09 -0.04 -10.59
C GLU A 154 -21.44 0.37 -12.00
N ALA A 155 -21.28 -0.53 -12.99
CA ALA A 155 -21.69 -0.25 -14.37
C ALA A 155 -23.18 0.12 -14.43
N LEU A 156 -24.00 -0.54 -13.62
CA LEU A 156 -25.41 -0.21 -13.45
C LEU A 156 -25.61 1.16 -12.78
N GLY A 157 -24.88 1.46 -11.70
CA GLY A 157 -24.90 2.77 -11.05
C GLY A 157 -24.51 3.92 -11.97
N LEU A 158 -23.44 3.76 -12.75
CA LEU A 158 -23.00 4.72 -13.77
C LEU A 158 -24.04 4.91 -14.87
N ARG A 159 -24.70 3.84 -15.30
CA ARG A 159 -25.82 3.93 -16.26
C ARG A 159 -26.99 4.75 -15.70
N TYR A 160 -27.33 4.57 -14.41
CA TYR A 160 -28.37 5.38 -13.76
C TYR A 160 -27.96 6.85 -13.60
N LEU A 161 -26.70 7.14 -13.27
CA LEU A 161 -26.15 8.49 -13.24
C LEU A 161 -26.25 9.16 -14.61
N ALA A 162 -25.86 8.46 -15.68
CA ALA A 162 -25.96 8.95 -17.05
C ALA A 162 -27.41 9.20 -17.50
N GLY A 163 -28.37 8.41 -16.98
CA GLY A 163 -29.80 8.57 -17.20
C GLY A 163 -30.48 9.66 -16.37
N GLY A 164 -29.73 10.41 -15.55
CA GLY A 164 -30.27 11.49 -14.71
C GLY A 164 -30.89 11.06 -13.39
N ALA A 165 -30.91 9.75 -13.08
CA ALA A 165 -31.37 9.22 -11.80
C ALA A 165 -30.27 9.30 -10.74
N VAL A 166 -29.87 10.53 -10.40
CA VAL A 166 -28.64 10.79 -9.62
C VAL A 166 -28.63 10.09 -8.26
N GLY A 167 -29.76 10.12 -7.53
CA GLY A 167 -29.85 9.52 -6.20
C GLY A 167 -29.64 8.01 -6.19
N LEU A 168 -30.27 7.28 -7.12
CA LEU A 168 -30.16 5.83 -7.21
C LEU A 168 -28.82 5.40 -7.80
N GLY A 169 -28.31 6.14 -8.78
CA GLY A 169 -26.98 5.88 -9.34
C GLY A 169 -25.86 6.08 -8.31
N ALA A 170 -25.94 7.15 -7.52
CA ALA A 170 -24.98 7.41 -6.45
C ALA A 170 -25.05 6.37 -5.33
N SER A 171 -26.25 5.97 -4.90
CA SER A 171 -26.39 4.96 -3.84
C SER A 171 -25.87 3.58 -4.26
N LEU A 172 -26.03 3.20 -5.54
CA LEU A 172 -25.45 1.96 -6.07
C LEU A 172 -23.91 1.98 -6.05
N VAL A 173 -23.29 3.08 -6.52
CA VAL A 173 -21.83 3.20 -6.54
C VAL A 173 -21.26 3.20 -5.11
N VAL A 174 -21.81 4.04 -4.23
CA VAL A 174 -21.37 4.10 -2.82
C VAL A 174 -21.60 2.76 -2.11
N GLY A 175 -22.73 2.11 -2.39
CA GLY A 175 -23.04 0.78 -1.86
C GLY A 175 -22.04 -0.29 -2.31
N ALA A 176 -21.65 -0.29 -3.59
CA ALA A 176 -20.63 -1.20 -4.12
C ALA A 176 -19.29 -1.02 -3.40
N VAL A 177 -18.82 0.23 -3.26
CA VAL A 177 -17.56 0.56 -2.57
C VAL A 177 -17.60 0.13 -1.10
N ALA A 178 -18.68 0.43 -0.38
CA ALA A 178 -18.83 0.02 1.01
C ALA A 178 -18.81 -1.51 1.16
N LEU A 179 -19.49 -2.23 0.26
CA LEU A 179 -19.53 -3.70 0.27
C LEU A 179 -18.14 -4.30 0.00
N ASP A 180 -17.37 -3.68 -0.89
CA ASP A 180 -15.99 -4.07 -1.23
C ASP A 180 -15.04 -3.91 -0.03
N ILE A 181 -15.07 -2.74 0.63
CA ILE A 181 -14.27 -2.49 1.84
C ILE A 181 -14.61 -3.50 2.94
N VAL A 182 -15.90 -3.71 3.22
CA VAL A 182 -16.33 -4.67 4.24
C VAL A 182 -15.93 -6.10 3.86
N GLY A 183 -16.09 -6.48 2.60
CA GLY A 183 -15.69 -7.78 2.08
C GLY A 183 -14.20 -8.04 2.27
N SER A 184 -13.37 -7.06 1.92
CA SER A 184 -11.92 -7.08 2.11
C SER A 184 -11.52 -7.25 3.57
N GLN A 185 -12.12 -6.49 4.48
CA GLN A 185 -11.82 -6.57 5.91
C GLN A 185 -12.20 -7.93 6.52
N LEU A 186 -13.35 -8.48 6.13
CA LEU A 186 -13.77 -9.81 6.57
C LEU A 186 -12.81 -10.91 6.09
N GLU A 187 -12.31 -10.78 4.87
CA GLU A 187 -11.38 -11.74 4.28
C GLU A 187 -10.00 -11.68 4.94
N LEU A 188 -9.46 -10.48 5.17
CA LEU A 188 -8.23 -10.26 5.95
C LEU A 188 -8.37 -10.81 7.38
N GLY A 189 -9.51 -10.57 8.03
CA GLY A 189 -9.82 -11.13 9.34
C GLY A 189 -9.87 -12.66 9.32
N GLY A 190 -10.41 -13.26 8.25
CA GLY A 190 -10.43 -14.70 8.04
C GLY A 190 -9.03 -15.29 7.83
N GLN A 191 -8.20 -14.64 7.04
CA GLN A 191 -6.81 -15.05 6.81
C GLN A 191 -5.98 -14.97 8.09
N ALA A 192 -6.10 -13.88 8.85
CA ALA A 192 -5.41 -13.74 10.14
C ALA A 192 -5.82 -14.84 11.14
N ARG A 193 -7.11 -15.22 11.16
CA ARG A 193 -7.59 -16.35 11.98
C ARG A 193 -7.01 -17.67 11.51
N ARG A 194 -6.98 -17.94 10.20
CA ARG A 194 -6.37 -19.16 9.62
C ARG A 194 -4.87 -19.23 9.87
N ALA A 195 -4.17 -18.11 9.79
CA ALA A 195 -2.74 -18.03 10.08
C ALA A 195 -2.43 -18.38 11.55
N ARG A 196 -3.30 -18.01 12.49
CA ARG A 196 -3.19 -18.41 13.90
C ARG A 196 -3.41 -19.92 14.12
N THR A 197 -4.18 -20.57 13.25
CA THR A 197 -4.42 -22.02 13.27
C THR A 197 -3.47 -22.83 12.40
N LEU A 198 -2.51 -22.19 11.70
CA LEU A 198 -1.54 -22.97 10.93
C LEU A 198 -0.76 -23.87 11.90
N PRO A 199 -0.68 -25.18 11.62
CA PRO A 199 0.05 -26.11 12.47
C PRO A 199 1.47 -25.60 12.60
N ARG A 200 1.92 -25.37 13.85
CA ARG A 200 3.28 -24.95 14.16
C ARG A 200 4.22 -25.76 13.28
N ALA A 201 4.95 -25.06 12.41
CA ALA A 201 5.96 -25.68 11.57
C ALA A 201 6.87 -26.49 12.49
N GLN A 202 6.65 -27.80 12.55
CA GLN A 202 7.52 -28.67 13.29
C GLN A 202 8.80 -28.67 12.47
N VAL A 203 9.80 -27.94 12.96
CA VAL A 203 11.17 -28.06 12.46
C VAL A 203 11.50 -29.52 12.64
N ARG A 204 11.41 -30.28 11.54
CA ARG A 204 11.84 -31.67 11.50
C ARG A 204 13.32 -31.62 11.83
N LYS A 205 13.66 -31.85 13.10
CA LYS A 205 15.05 -31.91 13.56
C LYS A 205 15.73 -32.94 12.66
N ARG A 206 16.57 -32.47 11.75
CA ARG A 206 17.51 -33.35 11.04
C ARG A 206 18.45 -33.85 12.11
N THR A 207 18.36 -35.13 12.44
CA THR A 207 19.41 -35.82 13.18
C THR A 207 20.74 -35.60 12.45
N PRO A 208 21.85 -35.36 13.17
CA PRO A 208 23.17 -35.12 12.57
C PRO A 208 23.60 -36.18 11.53
N ASP A 209 23.10 -37.41 11.68
CA ASP A 209 23.41 -38.53 10.80
C ASP A 209 22.61 -38.59 9.48
N GLY A 210 21.73 -37.62 9.21
CA GLY A 210 20.96 -37.59 7.96
C GLY A 210 19.96 -38.72 7.74
N ARG A 211 19.83 -39.68 8.67
CA ARG A 211 18.87 -40.79 8.57
C ARG A 211 17.48 -40.37 9.05
N PRO A 212 16.41 -40.64 8.28
CA PRO A 212 15.04 -40.38 8.71
C PRO A 212 14.68 -41.30 9.89
N ALA A 213 14.10 -40.73 10.96
CA ALA A 213 13.60 -41.52 12.09
C ALA A 213 12.51 -42.50 11.62
N PRO A 214 12.46 -43.73 12.18
CA PRO A 214 11.44 -44.72 11.83
C PRO A 214 10.04 -44.20 12.18
N ARG A 215 9.08 -44.37 11.27
CA ARG A 215 7.67 -44.05 11.53
C ARG A 215 7.12 -45.07 12.53
N GLN A 216 6.63 -44.58 13.67
CA GLN A 216 5.75 -45.34 14.56
C GLN A 216 4.30 -45.21 14.09
#